data_AF-A0AAJ6IF42-F1
#
_entry.id   AF-A0AAJ6IF42-F1
#
_cell.length_a   1.000
_cell.length_b   1.000
_cell.length_c   1.000
_cell.angle_alpha   90.00
_cell.angle_beta   90.00
_cell.angle_gamma   90.00
#
_symmetry.space_group_name_H-M   'P 1'
#
loop_
_entity.id
_entity.type
_entity.pdbx_description
1 polymer ?
#
loop_
_entity_poly.entity_id
_entity_poly.type
_entity_poly.pdbx_seq_one_letter_code
_entity_poly.pdbx_strand_id
1 'polypeptide(L)'
;MNTLTISDIFANLADYQNQYLSIISNPEQYYISVESAYIDVWPVGCTDLYLGDLLQLWFSERWLVNSPCQLLSAQSTSTLKKTVQREHDLYLYQLSGSALSGNNRSKVWSAAEGKSLDVSLDSAFKYYCIYKGVERPDASKLQTLKTFKTAI
;
A
#
# COMPACT_ATOMS: atom_id res chain seq x y z
N MET A 1 -13.85 -6.86 -13.37
CA MET A 1 -13.16 -6.94 -12.06
C MET A 1 -13.18 -5.54 -11.49
N ASN A 2 -13.60 -5.37 -10.23
CA ASN A 2 -13.71 -4.06 -9.60
C ASN A 2 -12.33 -3.70 -9.03
N THR A 3 -11.59 -2.82 -9.70
CA THR A 3 -10.28 -2.33 -9.22
C THR A 3 -10.53 -1.08 -8.40
N LEU A 4 -10.07 -1.05 -7.16
CA LEU A 4 -10.21 0.12 -6.28
C LEU A 4 -9.09 1.13 -6.53
N THR A 5 -9.38 2.42 -6.41
CA THR A 5 -8.33 3.43 -6.28
C THR A 5 -8.02 3.69 -4.80
N ILE A 6 -6.85 4.27 -4.51
CA ILE A 6 -6.53 4.69 -3.14
C ILE A 6 -7.56 5.70 -2.63
N SER A 7 -8.03 6.61 -3.48
CA SER A 7 -9.08 7.57 -3.12
C SER A 7 -10.38 6.89 -2.69
N ASP A 8 -10.80 5.83 -3.39
CA ASP A 8 -12.02 5.07 -3.04
C ASP A 8 -11.88 4.39 -1.68
N ILE A 9 -10.69 3.89 -1.36
CA ILE A 9 -10.41 3.25 -0.08
C ILE A 9 -10.52 4.28 1.05
N PHE A 10 -9.92 5.47 0.88
CA PHE A 10 -9.96 6.52 1.89
C PHE A 10 -11.36 7.13 2.07
N ALA A 11 -12.16 7.20 1.00
CA ALA A 11 -13.55 7.65 1.09
C ALA A 11 -14.41 6.73 1.98
N ASN A 12 -14.03 5.45 2.12
CA ASN A 12 -14.76 4.44 2.89
C ASN A 12 -13.88 3.82 4.01
N LEU A 13 -12.83 4.52 4.46
CA LEU A 13 -11.81 3.95 5.36
C LEU A 13 -12.42 3.44 6.68
N ALA A 14 -13.38 4.17 7.23
CA ALA A 14 -14.08 3.79 8.46
C ALA A 14 -14.88 2.48 8.30
N ASP A 15 -15.50 2.26 7.13
CA ASP A 15 -16.22 1.02 6.85
C ASP A 15 -15.26 -0.17 6.74
N TYR A 16 -14.11 0.03 6.09
CA TYR A 16 -13.05 -0.98 6.05
C TYR A 16 -12.49 -1.30 7.44
N GLN A 17 -12.40 -0.30 8.32
CA GLN A 17 -12.00 -0.53 9.71
C GLN A 17 -13.02 -1.38 10.46
N ASN A 18 -14.31 -1.09 10.31
CA ASN A 18 -15.40 -1.86 10.92
C ASN A 18 -15.45 -3.32 10.40
N GLN A 19 -15.07 -3.54 9.15
CA GLN A 19 -15.11 -4.86 8.50
C GLN A 19 -13.74 -5.55 8.44
N TYR A 20 -12.72 -4.98 9.09
CA TYR A 20 -11.32 -5.37 8.91
C TYR A 20 -11.08 -6.87 9.05
N LEU A 21 -11.53 -7.47 10.16
CA LEU A 21 -11.33 -8.90 10.44
C LEU A 21 -12.01 -9.81 9.40
N SER A 22 -13.18 -9.40 8.91
CA SER A 22 -13.90 -10.11 7.86
C SER A 22 -13.15 -10.09 6.53
N ILE A 23 -12.59 -8.93 6.17
CA ILE A 23 -11.84 -8.74 4.92
C ILE A 23 -10.55 -9.55 4.92
N ILE A 24 -9.75 -9.47 6.00
CA ILE A 24 -8.46 -10.17 6.04
C ILE A 24 -8.62 -11.70 6.05
N SER A 25 -9.76 -12.20 6.54
CA SER A 25 -10.07 -13.63 6.61
C SER A 25 -10.74 -14.18 5.34
N ASN A 26 -11.28 -13.32 4.47
CA ASN A 26 -12.01 -13.70 3.28
C ASN A 26 -11.19 -13.44 2.00
N PRO A 27 -10.71 -14.48 1.30
CA PRO A 27 -9.97 -14.33 0.05
C PRO A 27 -10.66 -13.46 -1.00
N GLU A 28 -11.99 -13.54 -1.18
CA GLU A 28 -12.68 -12.76 -2.22
C GLU A 28 -12.61 -11.25 -1.95
N GLN A 29 -12.56 -10.86 -0.67
CA GLN A 29 -12.44 -9.45 -0.25
C GLN A 29 -10.97 -9.03 -0.11
N TYR A 30 -10.11 -9.94 0.34
CA TYR A 30 -8.68 -9.70 0.51
C TYR A 30 -8.02 -9.31 -0.81
N TYR A 31 -8.25 -10.11 -1.85
CA TYR A 31 -7.56 -10.02 -3.14
C TYR A 31 -8.20 -9.03 -4.12
N ILE A 32 -8.96 -8.06 -3.62
CA ILE A 32 -9.45 -6.95 -4.45
C ILE A 32 -8.24 -6.13 -4.90
N SER A 33 -8.08 -6.01 -6.22
CA SER A 33 -6.99 -5.24 -6.84
C SER A 33 -7.09 -3.76 -6.52
N VAL A 34 -5.95 -3.14 -6.24
CA VAL A 34 -5.86 -1.70 -5.98
C VAL A 34 -4.95 -1.07 -7.02
N GLU A 35 -5.43 -0.03 -7.69
CA GLU A 35 -4.71 0.65 -8.75
C GLU A 35 -3.41 1.26 -8.22
N SER A 36 -2.32 1.06 -8.95
CA SER A 36 -0.99 1.62 -8.65
C SER A 36 -0.43 1.24 -7.26
N ALA A 37 -0.98 0.22 -6.60
CA ALA A 37 -0.48 -0.27 -5.33
C ALA A 37 0.44 -1.48 -5.55
N TYR A 38 1.74 -1.28 -5.35
CA TYR A 38 2.75 -2.31 -5.59
C TYR A 38 4.04 -2.05 -4.81
N ILE A 39 4.85 -3.10 -4.71
CA ILE A 39 6.23 -3.05 -4.29
C ILE A 39 7.10 -3.42 -5.48
N ASP A 40 8.04 -2.57 -5.85
CA ASP A 40 9.04 -2.80 -6.89
C ASP A 40 10.42 -2.39 -6.36
N VAL A 41 11.07 -3.30 -5.64
CA VAL A 41 12.34 -3.02 -4.97
C VAL A 41 13.42 -3.92 -5.54
N TRP A 42 14.49 -3.36 -6.09
CA TRP A 42 15.65 -4.15 -6.53
C TRP A 42 16.54 -4.51 -5.33
N PRO A 43 17.10 -5.73 -5.24
CA PRO A 43 16.99 -6.88 -6.16
C PRO A 43 15.83 -7.84 -5.84
N VAL A 44 14.90 -7.43 -4.97
CA VAL A 44 13.82 -8.26 -4.45
C VAL A 44 12.82 -8.66 -5.54
N GLY A 45 12.37 -7.71 -6.35
CA GLY A 45 11.39 -7.90 -7.42
C GLY A 45 10.13 -7.05 -7.25
N CYS A 46 9.16 -7.33 -8.13
CA CYS A 46 7.88 -6.64 -8.20
C CYS A 46 6.76 -7.51 -7.60
N THR A 47 5.86 -6.91 -6.83
CA THR A 47 4.71 -7.57 -6.21
C THR A 47 3.56 -6.59 -6.08
N ASP A 48 2.41 -6.96 -6.64
CA ASP A 48 1.17 -6.20 -6.49
C ASP A 48 0.63 -6.32 -5.05
N LEU A 49 0.05 -5.22 -4.60
CA LEU A 49 -0.65 -5.13 -3.32
C LEU A 49 -2.15 -5.16 -3.56
N TYR A 50 -2.85 -5.89 -2.70
CA TYR A 50 -4.30 -5.96 -2.67
C TYR A 50 -4.85 -5.16 -1.50
N LEU A 51 -6.17 -4.96 -1.49
CA LEU A 51 -6.87 -4.27 -0.41
C LEU A 51 -6.48 -4.84 0.97
N GLY A 52 -6.48 -6.17 1.12
CA GLY A 52 -6.14 -6.83 2.37
C GLY A 52 -4.71 -6.56 2.85
N ASP A 53 -3.74 -6.44 1.93
CA ASP A 53 -2.36 -6.11 2.30
C ASP A 53 -2.30 -4.68 2.86
N LEU A 54 -2.90 -3.72 2.14
CA LEU A 54 -2.89 -2.31 2.53
C LEU A 54 -3.58 -2.08 3.88
N LEU A 55 -4.75 -2.69 4.12
CA LEU A 55 -5.46 -2.55 5.39
C LEU A 55 -4.65 -3.11 6.56
N GLN A 56 -4.02 -4.28 6.39
CA GLN A 56 -3.13 -4.82 7.44
C GLN A 56 -1.96 -3.89 7.74
N LEU A 57 -1.36 -3.31 6.70
CA LEU A 57 -0.18 -2.45 6.82
C LEU A 57 -0.52 -1.06 7.40
N TRP A 58 -1.68 -0.51 7.07
CA TRP A 58 -2.14 0.79 7.57
C TRP A 58 -2.70 0.71 8.98
N PHE A 59 -3.56 -0.26 9.28
CA PHE A 59 -4.19 -0.38 10.61
C PHE A 59 -3.24 -0.92 11.68
N SER A 60 -2.13 -1.54 11.29
CA SER A 60 -1.02 -1.83 12.21
C SER A 60 -0.02 -0.67 12.35
N GLU A 61 -0.30 0.46 11.69
CA GLU A 61 0.54 1.66 11.63
C GLU A 61 1.94 1.44 11.03
N ARG A 62 2.25 0.25 10.51
CA ARG A 62 3.59 -0.11 10.05
C ARG A 62 3.97 0.55 8.72
N TRP A 63 2.97 0.92 7.92
CA TRP A 63 3.13 1.67 6.67
C TRP A 63 2.62 3.12 6.77
N LEU A 64 2.56 3.65 8.00
CA LEU A 64 2.43 5.08 8.22
C LEU A 64 3.82 5.72 8.23
N VAL A 65 4.04 6.69 7.34
CA VAL A 65 5.30 7.42 7.24
C VAL A 65 5.32 8.52 8.30
N ASN A 66 5.66 8.13 9.52
CA ASN A 66 5.76 9.03 10.69
C ASN A 66 7.18 9.64 10.82
N SER A 67 8.17 9.06 10.14
CA SER A 67 9.55 9.60 10.13
C SER A 67 9.69 10.72 9.09
N PRO A 68 10.62 11.68 9.30
CA PRO A 68 10.93 12.68 8.28
C PRO A 68 11.21 12.01 6.93
N CYS A 69 10.44 12.37 5.90
CA CYS A 69 10.66 11.91 4.54
C CYS A 69 10.81 13.10 3.59
N GLN A 70 11.42 12.87 2.44
CA GLN A 70 11.61 13.92 1.43
C GLN A 70 10.46 13.90 0.43
N LEU A 71 9.68 14.99 0.38
CA LEU A 71 8.67 15.15 -0.67
C LEU A 71 9.35 15.48 -2.00
N LEU A 72 8.99 14.76 -3.05
CA LEU A 72 9.51 14.94 -4.39
C LEU A 72 8.55 15.86 -5.16
N SER A 73 8.95 17.11 -5.39
CA SER A 73 8.16 18.05 -6.19
C SER A 73 8.38 17.81 -7.68
N ALA A 74 7.30 17.75 -8.46
CA ALA A 74 7.35 17.62 -9.92
C ALA A 74 7.62 18.96 -10.66
N GLN A 75 7.65 20.10 -9.96
CA GLN A 75 7.51 21.42 -10.59
C GLN A 75 8.75 22.32 -10.55
N SER A 76 9.97 21.80 -10.36
CA SER A 76 11.15 22.66 -10.42
C SER A 76 12.35 21.92 -10.97
N THR A 77 13.02 22.54 -11.94
CA THR A 77 14.32 22.13 -12.54
C THR A 77 15.48 22.07 -11.53
N SER A 78 15.19 22.28 -10.25
CA SER A 78 16.04 22.02 -9.10
C SER A 78 15.25 21.11 -8.16
N THR A 79 15.73 19.90 -7.91
CA THR A 79 15.10 18.90 -7.04
C THR A 79 15.10 19.40 -5.59
N LEU A 80 14.19 20.31 -5.25
CA LEU A 80 14.06 20.84 -3.89
C LEU A 80 13.43 19.76 -3.02
N LYS A 81 14.27 18.99 -2.34
CA LYS A 81 13.87 17.98 -1.35
C LYS A 81 13.34 18.72 -0.12
N LYS A 82 12.01 18.73 0.07
CA LYS A 82 11.39 19.28 1.27
C LYS A 82 11.20 18.15 2.29
N THR A 83 11.87 18.25 3.44
CA THR A 83 11.61 17.34 4.57
C THR A 83 10.21 17.62 5.12
N VAL A 84 9.40 16.57 5.21
CA VAL A 84 8.06 16.62 5.80
C VAL A 84 8.03 15.63 6.96
N GLN A 85 7.53 16.09 8.10
CA GLN A 85 7.14 15.25 9.24
C GLN A 85 5.67 15.54 9.51
N ARG A 86 4.81 14.54 9.31
CA ARG A 86 3.39 14.60 9.66
C ARG A 86 3.02 13.26 10.26
N GLU A 87 2.72 13.27 11.55
CA GLU A 87 2.31 12.07 12.26
C GLU A 87 0.93 11.63 11.75
N HIS A 88 0.78 10.34 11.44
CA HIS A 88 -0.49 9.68 11.10
C HIS A 88 -1.24 10.26 9.88
N ASP A 89 -0.55 11.00 9.00
CA ASP A 89 -1.14 11.58 7.77
C ASP A 89 -0.80 10.77 6.50
N LEU A 90 0.39 10.16 6.46
CA LEU A 90 0.98 9.63 5.23
C LEU A 90 0.92 8.11 5.18
N TYR A 91 0.05 7.58 4.32
CA TYR A 91 -0.20 6.15 4.16
C TYR A 91 0.54 5.63 2.94
N LEU A 92 1.61 4.86 3.14
CA LEU A 92 2.38 4.24 2.06
C LEU A 92 1.52 3.24 1.30
N TYR A 93 1.52 3.30 -0.03
CA TYR A 93 0.80 2.34 -0.87
C TYR A 93 1.60 1.87 -2.09
N GLN A 94 2.68 2.58 -2.42
CA GLN A 94 3.58 2.20 -3.48
C GLN A 94 5.02 2.34 -3.00
N LEU A 95 5.81 1.28 -3.15
CA LEU A 95 7.21 1.26 -2.76
C LEU A 95 8.06 0.93 -3.99
N SER A 96 8.80 1.89 -4.54
CA SER A 96 9.70 1.62 -5.67
C SER A 96 11.11 2.11 -5.39
N GLY A 97 12.13 1.34 -5.78
CA GLY A 97 13.53 1.76 -5.65
C GLY A 97 14.53 0.62 -5.52
N SER A 98 15.67 0.93 -4.91
CA SER A 98 16.73 -0.05 -4.65
C SER A 98 16.97 -0.19 -3.15
N ALA A 99 16.96 -1.43 -2.67
CA ALA A 99 17.34 -1.77 -1.31
C ALA A 99 18.82 -1.47 -1.01
N LEU A 100 19.65 -1.37 -2.05
CA LEU A 100 21.11 -1.27 -1.93
C LEU A 100 21.65 0.15 -2.16
N SER A 101 21.02 0.97 -3.00
CA SER A 101 21.52 2.33 -3.29
C SER A 101 20.88 3.42 -2.43
N GLY A 102 19.89 3.08 -1.60
CA GLY A 102 19.11 4.03 -0.79
C GLY A 102 18.18 4.93 -1.62
N ASN A 103 18.34 4.98 -2.94
CA ASN A 103 17.45 5.73 -3.82
C ASN A 103 16.11 5.00 -3.97
N ASN A 104 15.05 5.64 -3.51
CA ASN A 104 13.70 5.13 -3.68
C ASN A 104 12.72 6.28 -3.94
N ARG A 105 11.70 5.94 -4.71
CA ARG A 105 10.54 6.77 -5.02
C ARG A 105 9.31 5.97 -4.65
N SER A 106 8.68 6.40 -3.59
CA SER A 106 7.47 5.78 -3.06
C SER A 106 6.31 6.72 -3.23
N LYS A 107 5.08 6.19 -3.22
CA LYS A 107 3.88 7.01 -3.15
C LYS A 107 3.15 6.76 -1.86
N VAL A 108 2.73 7.85 -1.25
CA VAL A 108 1.91 7.88 -0.04
C VAL A 108 0.61 8.61 -0.35
N TRP A 109 -0.47 8.24 0.32
CA TRP A 109 -1.67 9.05 0.38
C TRP A 109 -1.59 9.99 1.59
N SER A 110 -1.83 11.28 1.39
CA SER A 110 -2.02 12.22 2.50
C SER A 110 -3.50 12.31 2.81
N ALA A 111 -3.89 11.89 4.00
CA ALA A 111 -5.27 11.99 4.46
C ALA A 111 -5.72 13.46 4.63
N ALA A 112 -4.82 14.34 5.06
CA ALA A 112 -5.05 15.77 5.23
C ALA A 112 -5.23 16.50 3.90
N GLU A 113 -4.49 16.12 2.86
CA GLU A 113 -4.58 16.75 1.53
C GLU A 113 -5.52 16.02 0.57
N GLY A 114 -5.98 14.82 0.92
CA GLY A 114 -6.86 14.01 0.08
C GLY A 114 -6.25 13.65 -1.28
N LYS A 115 -4.92 13.43 -1.32
CA LYS A 115 -4.21 13.14 -2.58
C LYS A 115 -2.94 12.33 -2.36
N SER A 116 -2.45 11.74 -3.45
CA SER A 116 -1.17 11.05 -3.50
C SER A 116 0.01 12.01 -3.59
N LEU A 117 1.09 11.70 -2.87
CA LEU A 117 2.35 12.42 -2.88
C LEU A 117 3.50 11.47 -3.24
N ASP A 118 4.44 11.94 -4.04
CA ASP A 118 5.72 11.25 -4.26
C ASP A 118 6.68 11.57 -3.11
N VAL A 119 7.25 10.54 -2.49
CA VAL A 119 8.20 10.68 -1.38
C VAL A 119 9.43 9.81 -1.59
N SER A 120 10.56 10.26 -1.06
CA SER A 120 11.75 9.44 -0.86
C SER A 120 11.85 9.09 0.63
N LEU A 121 11.89 7.79 0.91
CA LEU A 121 12.00 7.21 2.24
C LEU A 121 13.48 6.93 2.57
N ASP A 122 13.83 6.82 3.84
CA ASP A 122 15.23 6.52 4.21
C ASP A 122 15.65 5.08 3.90
N SER A 123 14.69 4.14 3.86
CA SER A 123 14.96 2.74 3.57
C SER A 123 13.75 2.05 2.98
N ALA A 124 13.77 1.75 1.68
CA ALA A 124 12.75 0.92 1.05
C ALA A 124 12.77 -0.52 1.61
N PHE A 125 13.96 -1.04 1.95
CA PHE A 125 14.12 -2.37 2.49
C PHE A 125 13.37 -2.57 3.82
N LYS A 126 13.39 -1.56 4.71
CA LYS A 126 12.61 -1.58 5.97
C LYS A 126 11.12 -1.87 5.71
N TYR A 127 10.51 -1.11 4.80
CA TYR A 127 9.08 -1.26 4.48
C TYR A 127 8.78 -2.57 3.76
N TYR A 128 9.71 -3.07 2.94
CA TYR A 128 9.60 -4.40 2.34
C TYR A 128 9.61 -5.51 3.40
N CYS A 129 10.52 -5.48 4.38
CA CYS A 129 10.57 -6.47 5.46
C CYS A 129 9.28 -6.47 6.28
N ILE A 130 8.70 -5.29 6.53
CA ILE A 130 7.39 -5.15 7.18
C ILE A 130 6.31 -5.86 6.36
N TYR A 131 6.25 -5.63 5.05
CA TYR A 131 5.31 -6.31 4.15
C TYR A 131 5.45 -7.83 4.18
N LYS A 132 6.69 -8.35 4.27
CA LYS A 132 6.93 -9.79 4.36
C LYS A 132 6.35 -10.45 5.61
N GLY A 133 5.99 -9.68 6.63
CA GLY A 133 5.27 -10.16 7.81
C GLY A 133 3.74 -10.13 7.68
N VAL A 134 3.18 -9.73 6.54
CA VAL A 134 1.73 -9.73 6.28
C VAL A 134 1.28 -11.15 5.96
N GLU A 135 0.19 -11.59 6.59
CA GLU A 135 -0.41 -12.89 6.32
C GLU A 135 -1.53 -12.76 5.27
N ARG A 136 -1.40 -13.52 4.18
CA ARG A 136 -2.43 -13.60 3.13
C ARG A 136 -3.29 -14.86 3.37
N PRO A 137 -4.62 -14.78 3.27
CA PRO A 137 -5.47 -15.96 3.34
C PRO A 137 -5.25 -16.85 2.11
N ASP A 138 -5.44 -18.17 2.26
CA ASP A 138 -5.19 -19.12 1.17
C ASP A 138 -6.06 -18.83 -0.08
N ALA A 139 -5.39 -18.48 -1.19
CA ALA A 139 -6.01 -18.18 -2.46
C ALA A 139 -6.66 -19.42 -3.12
N SER A 140 -6.32 -20.65 -2.73
CA SER A 140 -6.94 -21.87 -3.25
C SER A 140 -8.45 -21.93 -2.98
N LYS A 141 -8.91 -21.28 -1.90
CA LYS A 141 -10.33 -21.13 -1.56
C LYS A 141 -11.12 -20.34 -2.62
N LEU A 142 -10.48 -19.41 -3.34
CA LEU A 142 -11.12 -18.66 -4.42
C LEU A 142 -11.50 -19.55 -5.62
N GLN A 143 -10.65 -20.53 -5.94
CA GLN A 143 -10.90 -21.44 -7.06
C GLN A 143 -12.04 -22.41 -6.72
N THR A 144 -12.05 -22.90 -5.48
CA THR A 144 -13.09 -23.80 -4.97
C THR A 144 -14.48 -23.16 -5.05
N LEU A 145 -14.65 -21.92 -4.56
CA LEU A 145 -15.94 -21.20 -4.60
C LEU A 145 -16.42 -20.87 -6.02
N LYS A 146 -15.50 -20.56 -6.95
CA LYS A 146 -15.85 -20.30 -8.35
C LYS A 146 -16.36 -21.56 -9.03
N THR A 147 -15.76 -22.73 -8.80
CA THR A 147 -16.22 -23.99 -9.38
C THR A 147 -17.64 -24.36 -8.93
N PHE A 148 -18.02 -24.04 -7.68
CA PHE A 148 -19.37 -24.28 -7.19
C PHE A 148 -20.42 -23.31 -7.77
N LYS A 149 -20.06 -22.04 -8.03
CA LYS A 149 -20.98 -21.05 -8.63
C LYS A 149 -21.30 -21.33 -10.10
N THR A 150 -20.45 -22.06 -10.82
CA THR A 150 -20.66 -22.43 -12.24
C THR A 150 -21.40 -23.77 -12.41
N ALA A 151 -21.70 -24.47 -11.33
CA ALA A 151 -22.30 -25.80 -11.35
C ALA A 151 -23.84 -25.81 -11.10
N ILE A 152 -24.50 -24.67 -11.25
CA ILE A 152 -25.97 -24.51 -11.13
C ILE A 152 -26.53 -24.02 -12.45
#